data_AF-A0A7G7W4H6-F1
#
_entry.id   AF-A0A7G7W4H6-F1
#
_cell.length_a   1.000
_cell.length_b   1.000
_cell.length_c   1.000
_cell.angle_alpha   90.00
_cell.angle_beta   90.00
_cell.angle_gamma   90.00
#
_symmetry.space_group_name_H-M   'P 1'
#
loop_
_entity.id
_entity.type
_entity.pdbx_description
1 polymer ?
#
loop_
_entity_poly.entity_id
_entity_poly.type
_entity_poly.pdbx_seq_one_letter_code
_entity_poly.pdbx_strand_id
1 'polypeptide(L)'
;MSSTNKKQLIALAILAVLNLLMSNFAVGDGRTLEGRVVAGNSTEMQGATIRALLFGIQFISFTIGAIIALVPYKGIGFKEKWLNISLSMAVLIQSAFLIMSAVKIFSS
;
A
#
# COMPACT_ATOMS: atom_id res chain seq x y z
N MET A 1 -4.57 22.23 4.31
CA MET A 1 -3.95 20.88 4.39
C MET A 1 -3.09 20.82 5.64
N SER A 2 -3.41 19.92 6.57
CA SER A 2 -2.77 19.84 7.89
C SER A 2 -1.29 19.43 7.80
N SER A 3 -0.46 19.85 8.77
CA SER A 3 0.95 19.46 8.88
C SER A 3 1.11 17.93 9.00
N THR A 4 0.14 17.26 9.62
CA THR A 4 0.07 15.79 9.71
C THR A 4 -0.04 15.15 8.33
N ASN A 5 -0.88 15.69 7.45
CA ASN A 5 -1.12 15.12 6.12
C ASN A 5 0.10 15.26 5.23
N LYS A 6 0.85 16.37 5.38
CA LYS A 6 2.15 16.55 4.70
C LYS A 6 3.16 15.49 5.15
N LYS A 7 3.27 15.23 6.46
CA LYS A 7 4.13 14.17 6.99
C LYS A 7 3.71 12.79 6.48
N GLN A 8 2.41 12.49 6.43
CA GLN A 8 1.90 11.23 5.90
C GLN A 8 2.20 11.05 4.41
N LEU A 9 2.07 12.10 3.60
CA LEU A 9 2.44 12.02 2.17
C LEU A 9 3.93 11.78 1.97
N ILE A 10 4.80 12.42 2.76
CA ILE A 10 6.24 12.17 2.73
C ILE A 10 6.53 10.72 3.14
N ALA A 11 5.89 10.24 4.21
CA ALA A 11 6.02 8.85 4.65
C ALA A 11 5.56 7.87 3.56
N LEU A 12 4.46 8.15 2.85
CA LEU A 12 3.98 7.35 1.73
C LEU A 12 4.95 7.35 0.55
N ALA A 13 5.57 8.49 0.24
CA ALA A 13 6.58 8.55 -0.81
C ALA A 13 7.80 7.69 -0.46
N ILE A 14 8.30 7.81 0.78
CA ILE A 14 9.43 7.01 1.27
C ILE A 14 9.08 5.52 1.29
N LEU A 15 7.92 5.15 1.84
CA LEU A 15 7.46 3.78 1.91
C LEU A 15 7.25 3.18 0.51
N ALA A 16 6.76 3.95 -0.46
CA ALA A 16 6.59 3.48 -1.83
C ALA A 16 7.96 3.18 -2.48
N VAL A 17 8.95 4.05 -2.29
CA VAL A 17 10.32 3.82 -2.78
C VAL A 17 10.93 2.59 -2.12
N LEU A 18 10.82 2.45 -0.79
CA LEU A 18 11.35 1.31 -0.07
C LEU A 18 10.66 0.00 -0.49
N ASN A 19 9.34 0.00 -0.63
CA ASN A 19 8.61 -1.17 -1.12
C ASN A 19 9.01 -1.54 -2.54
N LEU A 20 9.26 -0.56 -3.41
CA LEU A 20 9.70 -0.82 -4.78
C LEU A 20 11.11 -1.44 -4.79
N LEU A 21 12.04 -0.92 -3.98
CA LEU A 21 13.36 -1.52 -3.83
C LEU A 21 13.30 -2.95 -3.29
N MET A 22 12.47 -3.18 -2.27
CA MET A 22 12.29 -4.48 -1.63
C MET A 22 11.55 -5.48 -2.52
N SER A 23 10.68 -5.00 -3.42
CA SER A 23 9.93 -5.87 -4.33
C SER A 23 10.84 -6.72 -5.23
N ASN A 24 12.02 -6.21 -5.60
CA ASN A 24 12.99 -6.99 -6.37
C ASN A 24 13.53 -8.21 -5.61
N PHE A 25 13.47 -8.20 -4.28
CA PHE A 25 14.04 -9.24 -3.41
C PHE A 25 12.98 -10.10 -2.72
N ALA A 26 11.78 -9.57 -2.53
CA ALA A 26 10.72 -10.20 -1.73
C ALA A 26 9.59 -10.84 -2.53
N VAL A 27 9.54 -10.63 -3.85
CA VAL A 27 8.50 -11.22 -4.69
C VAL A 27 8.80 -12.70 -4.88
N GLY A 28 7.88 -13.55 -4.45
CA GLY A 28 7.97 -15.01 -4.67
C GLY A 28 6.92 -15.43 -5.68
N ASP A 29 6.85 -16.73 -5.91
CA ASP A 29 5.92 -17.26 -6.89
C ASP A 29 4.48 -16.89 -6.53
N GLY A 30 3.77 -16.37 -7.51
CA GLY A 30 2.38 -15.97 -7.39
C GLY A 30 1.53 -16.75 -8.37
N ARG A 31 0.21 -16.58 -8.25
CA ARG A 31 -0.74 -17.25 -9.13
C ARG A 31 -1.60 -16.21 -9.82
N THR A 32 -1.79 -16.41 -11.11
CA THR A 32 -2.82 -15.69 -11.88
C THR A 32 -4.21 -16.15 -11.43
N LEU A 33 -5.24 -15.37 -11.78
CA LEU A 33 -6.64 -15.73 -11.53
C LEU A 33 -7.08 -17.01 -12.26
N GLU A 34 -6.35 -17.37 -13.33
CA GLU A 34 -6.54 -18.61 -14.11
C GLU A 34 -5.79 -19.81 -13.50
N GLY A 35 -5.10 -19.63 -12.37
CA GLY A 35 -4.39 -20.69 -11.66
C GLY A 35 -2.97 -20.96 -12.16
N ARG A 36 -2.48 -20.27 -13.19
CA ARG A 36 -1.09 -20.37 -13.66
C ARG A 36 -0.12 -19.81 -12.62
N VAL A 37 0.90 -20.59 -12.25
CA VAL A 37 2.01 -20.15 -11.40
C VAL A 37 2.94 -19.27 -12.22
N VAL A 38 3.28 -18.10 -11.66
CA VAL A 38 4.18 -17.12 -12.25
C VAL A 38 5.36 -16.97 -11.31
N ALA A 39 6.56 -17.18 -11.83
CA ALA A 39 7.78 -17.11 -11.04
C ALA A 39 7.98 -15.70 -10.45
N GLY A 40 8.43 -15.63 -9.21
CA GLY A 40 8.57 -14.34 -8.50
C GLY A 40 9.52 -13.35 -9.17
N ASN A 41 10.54 -13.86 -9.87
CA ASN A 41 11.54 -13.07 -10.59
C ASN A 41 11.14 -12.73 -12.04
N SER A 42 9.95 -13.13 -12.49
CA SER A 42 9.49 -12.86 -13.85
C SER A 42 9.11 -11.39 -14.05
N THR A 43 9.28 -10.89 -15.28
CA THR A 43 8.88 -9.53 -15.67
C THR A 43 7.38 -9.29 -15.48
N GLU A 44 6.56 -10.34 -15.66
CA GLU A 44 5.12 -10.31 -15.42
C GLU A 44 4.81 -9.99 -13.94
N MET A 45 5.51 -10.64 -13.02
CA MET A 45 5.32 -10.44 -11.57
C MET A 45 5.85 -9.08 -11.10
N GLN A 46 6.99 -8.65 -11.61
CA GLN A 46 7.53 -7.31 -11.33
C GLN A 46 6.56 -6.22 -11.79
N GLY A 47 6.03 -6.34 -13.01
CA GLY A 47 5.03 -5.42 -13.55
C GLY A 47 3.75 -5.40 -12.72
N ALA A 48 3.25 -6.56 -12.30
CA ALA A 48 2.09 -6.66 -11.41
C ALA A 48 2.36 -6.00 -10.05
N THR A 49 3.55 -6.21 -9.47
CA THR A 49 3.92 -5.64 -8.17
C THR A 49 4.02 -4.13 -8.22
N ILE A 50 4.63 -3.56 -9.27
CA ILE A 50 4.69 -2.10 -9.46
C ILE A 50 3.28 -1.51 -9.59
N ARG A 51 2.40 -2.13 -10.38
CA ARG A 51 1.00 -1.69 -10.52
C ARG A 51 0.24 -1.76 -9.20
N ALA A 52 0.46 -2.81 -8.41
CA ALA A 52 -0.13 -2.95 -7.09
C ALA A 52 0.35 -1.87 -6.12
N LEU A 53 1.66 -1.58 -6.07
CA LEU A 53 2.23 -0.57 -5.17
C LEU A 53 1.78 0.86 -5.53
N LEU A 54 1.76 1.21 -6.82
CA LEU A 54 1.46 2.56 -7.28
C LEU A 54 -0.05 2.86 -7.32
N PHE A 55 -0.86 1.90 -7.74
CA PHE A 55 -2.29 2.12 -7.97
C PHE A 55 -3.17 1.26 -7.07
N GLY A 56 -2.87 -0.03 -6.95
CA GLY A 56 -3.71 -0.97 -6.19
C GLY A 56 -3.86 -0.59 -4.72
N ILE A 57 -2.73 -0.41 -4.02
CA ILE A 57 -2.71 -0.03 -2.61
C ILE A 57 -3.40 1.31 -2.40
N GLN A 58 -3.10 2.31 -3.22
CA GLN A 58 -3.72 3.64 -3.10
C GLN A 58 -5.24 3.59 -3.27
N PHE A 59 -5.71 2.82 -4.25
CA PHE A 59 -7.13 2.63 -4.51
C PHE A 59 -7.83 1.90 -3.36
N ILE A 60 -7.22 0.85 -2.80
CA ILE A 60 -7.74 0.12 -1.63
C ILE A 60 -7.79 1.04 -0.41
N SER A 61 -6.71 1.78 -0.13
CA SER A 61 -6.65 2.72 1.00
C SER A 61 -7.67 3.84 0.90
N PHE A 62 -7.89 4.36 -0.31
CA PHE A 62 -8.92 5.34 -0.60
C PHE A 62 -10.33 4.77 -0.38
N THR A 63 -10.60 3.55 -0.84
CA THR A 63 -11.89 2.88 -0.69
C THR A 63 -12.21 2.60 0.78
N ILE A 64 -11.24 2.04 1.52
CA ILE A 64 -11.37 1.80 2.96
C ILE A 64 -11.55 3.13 3.69
N GLY A 65 -10.76 4.14 3.34
CA GLY A 65 -10.86 5.47 3.92
C GLY A 65 -12.22 6.12 3.69
N ALA A 66 -12.84 5.93 2.51
CA ALA A 66 -14.20 6.37 2.21
C ALA A 66 -15.24 5.65 3.07
N ILE A 67 -15.16 4.32 3.18
CA ILE A 67 -16.09 3.51 3.99
C ILE A 67 -16.04 3.95 5.46
N ILE A 68 -14.84 4.08 6.03
CA ILE A 68 -14.69 4.49 7.44
C ILE A 68 -15.12 5.95 7.62
N ALA A 69 -14.89 6.82 6.63
CA ALA A 69 -15.32 8.21 6.68
C ALA A 69 -16.83 8.39 6.81
N LEU A 70 -17.64 7.47 6.27
CA LEU A 70 -19.11 7.48 6.38
C LEU A 70 -19.63 7.35 7.82
N VAL A 71 -18.84 6.76 8.73
CA VAL A 71 -19.24 6.64 10.15
C VAL A 71 -19.34 8.03 10.79
N PRO A 72 -20.47 8.44 11.40
CA PRO A 72 -20.56 9.77 11.98
C PRO A 72 -19.61 9.94 13.17
N TYR A 73 -18.68 10.90 13.09
CA TYR A 73 -17.83 11.34 14.20
C TYR A 73 -18.28 12.74 14.65
N LYS A 74 -18.42 12.94 15.96
CA LYS A 74 -18.83 14.24 16.51
C LYS A 74 -17.82 15.33 16.13
N GLY A 75 -18.26 16.33 15.38
CA GLY A 75 -17.56 17.61 15.20
C GLY A 75 -16.49 17.68 14.11
N ILE A 76 -16.33 16.67 13.25
CA ILE A 76 -15.32 16.69 12.17
C ILE A 76 -16.00 16.61 10.81
N GLY A 77 -15.63 17.51 9.89
CA GLY A 77 -16.16 17.51 8.52
C GLY A 77 -15.71 16.28 7.71
N PHE A 78 -16.63 15.74 6.90
CA PHE A 78 -16.39 14.53 6.08
C PHE A 78 -15.08 14.60 5.26
N LYS A 79 -14.80 15.73 4.63
CA LYS A 79 -13.63 15.92 3.76
C LYS A 79 -12.29 15.74 4.50
N GLU A 80 -12.16 16.30 5.71
CA GLU A 80 -10.93 16.17 6.50
C GLU A 80 -10.78 14.76 7.07
N LYS A 81 -11.89 14.18 7.54
CA LYS A 81 -11.92 12.82 8.05
C LYS A 81 -11.50 11.81 6.99
N TRP A 82 -12.09 11.92 5.81
CA TRP A 82 -11.82 11.04 4.68
C TRP A 82 -10.36 11.09 4.26
N LEU A 83 -9.79 12.29 4.11
CA LEU A 83 -8.40 12.45 3.70
C LEU A 83 -7.45 11.85 4.75
N ASN A 84 -7.65 12.15 6.03
CA ASN A 84 -6.77 11.67 7.10
C ASN A 84 -6.81 10.15 7.23
N ILE A 85 -8.01 9.55 7.17
CA ILE A 85 -8.16 8.10 7.30
C ILE A 85 -7.57 7.38 6.08
N SER A 86 -7.85 7.89 4.86
CA SER A 86 -7.28 7.30 3.63
C SER A 86 -5.75 7.32 3.65
N LEU A 87 -5.14 8.45 4.04
CA LEU A 87 -3.68 8.57 4.16
C LEU A 87 -3.12 7.64 5.25
N SER A 88 -3.77 7.57 6.41
CA SER A 88 -3.36 6.69 7.50
C SER A 88 -3.41 5.23 7.07
N MET A 89 -4.41 4.86 6.27
CA MET A 89 -4.58 3.49 5.78
C MET A 89 -3.59 3.12 4.69
N ALA A 90 -3.24 4.08 3.83
CA ALA A 90 -2.16 3.91 2.89
C ALA A 90 -0.82 3.66 3.61
N VAL A 91 -0.54 4.40 4.68
CA VAL A 91 0.69 4.22 5.47
C VAL A 91 0.70 2.84 6.13
N LEU A 92 -0.42 2.42 6.71
CA LEU A 92 -0.56 1.11 7.35
C LEU A 92 -0.33 -0.04 6.37
N ILE A 93 -1.00 -0.01 5.22
CA ILE A 93 -0.88 -1.07 4.21
C ILE A 93 0.54 -1.11 3.64
N GLN A 94 1.14 0.03 3.28
CA GLN A 94 2.51 0.04 2.76
C GLN A 94 3.54 -0.40 3.80
N SER A 95 3.34 -0.07 5.08
CA SER A 95 4.22 -0.53 6.17
C SER A 95 4.11 -2.05 6.38
N ALA A 96 2.89 -2.59 6.36
CA ALA A 96 2.68 -4.04 6.46
C ALA A 96 3.34 -4.78 5.29
N PHE A 97 3.23 -4.26 4.07
CA PHE A 97 3.87 -4.83 2.88
C PHE A 97 5.40 -4.82 2.98
N LEU A 98 5.96 -3.73 3.52
CA LEU A 98 7.40 -3.62 3.74
C LEU A 98 7.89 -4.63 4.78
N ILE A 99 7.15 -4.82 5.88
CA ILE A 99 7.46 -5.81 6.92
C ILE A 99 7.40 -7.22 6.34
N MET A 100 6.34 -7.57 5.60
CA MET A 100 6.23 -8.88 4.94
C MET A 100 7.40 -9.11 3.97
N SER A 101 7.78 -8.07 3.23
CA SER A 101 8.91 -8.14 2.31
C SER A 101 10.24 -8.35 3.05
N ALA A 102 10.44 -7.64 4.16
CA ALA A 102 11.63 -7.79 5.00
C ALA A 102 11.71 -9.18 5.62
N VAL A 103 10.63 -9.68 6.24
CA VAL A 103 10.57 -11.02 6.85
C VAL A 103 10.98 -12.07 5.83
N LYS A 104 10.48 -11.97 4.59
CA LYS A 104 10.78 -12.93 3.55
C LYS A 104 12.24 -12.93 3.10
N ILE A 105 12.88 -11.77 3.09
CA ILE A 105 14.32 -11.65 2.80
C ILE A 105 15.15 -12.30 3.91
N PHE A 106 14.76 -12.13 5.18
CA PHE A 106 15.48 -12.72 6.31
C PHE A 106 15.18 -14.22 6.52
N SER A 107 14.07 -14.73 5.97
CA SER A 107 13.71 -16.15 6.04
C SER A 107 14.16 -16.98 4.83
N SER A 108 14.72 -16.33 3.80
CA SER A 108 15.25 -16.98 2.60
C SER A 108 16.75 -17.18 2.69
#